data_AF-A0A0D0A5J4-F1
#
_entry.id   AF-A0A0D0A5J4-F1
#
_cell.length_a   1.000
_cell.length_b   1.000
_cell.length_c   1.000
_cell.angle_alpha   90.00
_cell.angle_beta   90.00
_cell.angle_gamma   90.00
#
_symmetry.space_group_name_H-M   'P 1'
#
loop_
_entity.id
_entity.type
_entity.pdbx_description
1 polymer ?
#
loop_
_entity_poly.entity_id
_entity_poly.type
_entity_poly.pdbx_seq_one_letter_code
_entity_poly.pdbx_strand_id
1 'polypeptide(L)'
;AADHIRPLLISGKVKDHKNVSIKWGALKQTYNAIVTYCSKSGEHWDNEHGVNISGALAAESWSKYIAANAQMKPFHNKGWEYLEFLEDIFPQG
;
A
#
# COMPACT_ATOMS: atom_id res chain seq x y z
N ALA A 1 -30.11 9.13 1.64
CA ALA A 1 -28.86 8.92 2.40
C ALA A 1 -27.80 10.00 2.08
N ALA A 2 -27.45 10.23 0.81
CA ALA A 2 -26.44 11.22 0.42
C ALA A 2 -26.83 12.68 0.75
N ASP A 3 -28.12 13.05 0.68
CA ASP A 3 -28.58 14.42 0.94
C ASP A 3 -28.36 14.92 2.37
N HIS A 4 -28.33 14.01 3.36
CA HIS A 4 -28.14 14.38 4.78
C HIS A 4 -26.68 14.66 5.15
N ILE A 5 -25.71 14.23 4.33
CA ILE A 5 -24.27 14.43 4.56
C ILE A 5 -23.78 15.71 3.87
N ARG A 6 -24.53 16.20 2.88
CA ARG A 6 -24.23 17.40 2.09
C ARG A 6 -23.90 18.66 2.94
N PRO A 7 -24.60 18.98 4.05
CA PRO A 7 -24.26 20.13 4.88
C PRO A 7 -23.01 19.94 5.75
N LEU A 8 -22.48 18.72 5.89
CA LEU A 8 -21.23 18.44 6.64
C LEU A 8 -19.97 18.65 5.77
N LEU A 9 -20.13 19.01 4.49
CA LEU A 9 -19.01 19.30 3.60
C LEU A 9 -18.47 20.70 3.89
N ILE A 10 -17.43 20.77 4.72
CA ILE A 10 -16.80 22.04 5.14
C ILE A 10 -15.92 22.63 4.00
N SER A 11 -15.31 21.77 3.19
CA SER A 11 -14.39 22.16 2.11
C SER A 11 -14.07 20.97 1.18
N GLY A 12 -13.76 21.24 -0.09
CA GLY A 12 -13.25 20.27 -1.06
C GLY A 12 -14.30 19.55 -1.91
N LYS A 13 -13.83 18.66 -2.80
CA LYS A 13 -14.70 17.85 -3.67
C LYS A 13 -15.51 16.86 -2.83
N VAL A 14 -16.80 16.73 -3.13
CA VAL A 14 -17.67 15.72 -2.53
C VAL A 14 -17.05 14.33 -2.71
N LYS A 15 -16.80 13.65 -1.60
CA LYS A 15 -16.38 12.24 -1.60
C LYS A 15 -17.63 11.39 -1.88
N ASP A 16 -17.88 11.14 -3.15
CA ASP A 16 -18.89 10.17 -3.55
C ASP A 16 -18.42 8.73 -3.24
N HIS A 17 -19.38 7.80 -3.20
CA HIS A 17 -19.12 6.38 -2.96
C HIS A 17 -18.07 5.80 -3.91
N LYS A 18 -18.09 6.18 -5.19
CA LYS A 18 -17.15 5.67 -6.19
C LYS A 18 -15.72 6.07 -5.87
N ASN A 19 -15.48 7.32 -5.49
CA ASN A 19 -14.15 7.81 -5.12
C ASN A 19 -13.62 7.10 -3.87
N VAL A 20 -14.50 6.84 -2.88
CA VAL A 20 -14.12 6.08 -1.67
C VAL A 20 -13.77 4.64 -2.02
N SER A 21 -14.59 3.97 -2.83
CA SER A 21 -14.34 2.57 -3.23
C SER A 21 -13.06 2.42 -4.06
N ILE A 22 -12.76 3.37 -4.95
CA ILE A 22 -11.49 3.38 -5.69
C ILE A 22 -10.31 3.54 -4.74
N LYS A 23 -10.38 4.48 -3.79
CA LYS A 23 -9.30 4.70 -2.82
C LYS A 23 -9.10 3.47 -1.94
N TRP A 24 -10.18 2.85 -1.48
CA TRP A 24 -10.13 1.62 -0.69
C TRP A 24 -9.51 0.46 -1.46
N GLY A 25 -9.88 0.29 -2.73
CA GLY A 25 -9.28 -0.72 -3.60
C GLY A 25 -7.76 -0.53 -3.78
N ALA A 26 -7.31 0.72 -3.96
CA ALA A 26 -5.88 1.02 -4.05
C ALA A 26 -5.12 0.72 -2.75
N LEU A 27 -5.68 1.08 -1.58
CA LEU A 27 -5.10 0.73 -0.28
C LEU A 27 -4.97 -0.79 -0.11
N LYS A 28 -6.04 -1.54 -0.43
CA LYS A 28 -6.03 -3.01 -0.36
C LYS A 28 -5.01 -3.62 -1.31
N GLN A 29 -4.88 -3.09 -2.53
CA GLN A 29 -3.90 -3.56 -3.50
C GLN A 29 -2.46 -3.39 -2.99
N THR A 30 -2.15 -2.23 -2.42
CA THR A 30 -0.85 -1.96 -1.80
C THR A 30 -0.57 -2.89 -0.63
N TYR A 31 -1.54 -3.03 0.30
CA TYR A 31 -1.45 -3.95 1.43
C TYR A 31 -1.13 -5.38 0.97
N ASN A 32 -1.93 -5.92 0.05
CA ASN A 32 -1.73 -7.27 -0.45
C ASN A 32 -0.36 -7.47 -1.11
N ALA A 33 0.14 -6.45 -1.82
CA ALA A 33 1.46 -6.51 -2.45
C ALA A 33 2.60 -6.58 -1.43
N ILE A 34 2.51 -5.80 -0.35
CA ILE A 34 3.49 -5.82 0.75
C ILE A 34 3.43 -7.16 1.49
N VAL A 35 2.23 -7.62 1.87
CA VAL A 35 2.06 -8.92 2.54
C VAL A 35 2.57 -10.08 1.67
N THR A 36 2.30 -10.05 0.36
CA THR A 36 2.82 -11.05 -0.60
C THR A 36 4.33 -10.99 -0.73
N TYR A 37 4.93 -9.81 -0.58
CA TYR A 37 6.38 -9.67 -0.56
C TYR A 37 6.96 -10.26 0.73
N CYS A 38 6.40 -9.91 1.89
CA CYS A 38 6.85 -10.41 3.20
C CYS A 38 6.66 -11.92 3.38
N SER A 39 5.68 -12.54 2.68
CA SER A 39 5.46 -13.99 2.75
C SER A 39 6.53 -14.81 2.02
N LYS A 40 7.37 -14.17 1.21
CA LYS A 40 8.50 -14.83 0.56
C LYS A 40 9.64 -15.00 1.55
N SER A 41 10.20 -16.20 1.59
CA SER A 41 11.31 -16.54 2.48
C SER A 41 12.52 -15.63 2.24
N GLY A 42 12.98 -14.96 3.29
CA GLY A 42 14.21 -14.16 3.28
C GLY A 42 14.05 -12.71 2.81
N GLU A 43 12.84 -12.27 2.47
CA GLU A 43 12.59 -10.86 2.17
C GLU A 43 12.48 -10.05 3.47
N HIS A 44 13.12 -8.88 3.49
CA HIS A 44 13.06 -7.95 4.62
C HIS A 44 12.03 -6.85 4.33
N TRP A 45 11.23 -6.53 5.35
CA TRP A 45 10.36 -5.36 5.32
C TRP A 45 10.50 -4.57 6.62
N ASP A 46 10.55 -3.26 6.48
CA ASP A 46 10.53 -2.28 7.55
C ASP A 46 9.44 -1.24 7.29
N ASN A 47 8.67 -0.87 8.31
CA ASN A 47 7.53 0.02 8.13
C ASN A 47 7.93 1.48 7.86
N GLU A 48 9.17 1.86 8.14
CA GLU A 48 9.73 3.19 7.89
C GLU A 48 10.57 3.23 6.60
N HIS A 49 11.38 2.21 6.37
CA HIS A 49 12.39 2.13 5.30
C HIS A 49 12.00 1.20 4.14
N GLY A 50 10.88 0.47 4.24
CA GLY A 50 10.39 -0.43 3.21
C GLY A 50 11.29 -1.64 3.06
N VAL A 51 11.71 -1.93 1.83
CA VAL A 51 12.62 -3.07 1.58
C VAL A 51 14.07 -2.75 1.99
N ASN A 52 14.43 -1.46 2.06
CA ASN A 52 15.74 -0.98 2.47
C ASN A 52 16.90 -1.60 1.65
N ILE A 53 16.77 -1.54 0.32
CA ILE A 53 17.70 -2.17 -0.61
C ILE A 53 19.01 -1.39 -0.65
N SER A 54 20.10 -2.12 -0.40
CA SER A 54 21.46 -1.61 -0.47
C SER A 54 22.38 -2.56 -1.23
N GLY A 55 23.31 -1.99 -2.01
CA GLY A 55 24.24 -2.75 -2.83
C GLY A 55 23.70 -3.12 -4.22
N ALA A 56 24.62 -3.34 -5.17
CA ALA A 56 24.29 -3.56 -6.57
C ALA A 56 23.50 -4.85 -6.83
N LEU A 57 23.84 -5.93 -6.11
CA LEU A 57 23.16 -7.23 -6.28
C LEU A 57 21.70 -7.17 -5.85
N ALA A 58 21.41 -6.54 -4.70
CA ALA A 58 20.05 -6.38 -4.22
C ALA A 58 19.23 -5.44 -5.12
N ALA A 59 19.84 -4.38 -5.67
CA ALA A 59 19.20 -3.49 -6.62
C ALA A 59 18.82 -4.18 -7.95
N GLU A 60 19.66 -5.12 -8.43
CA GLU A 60 19.34 -5.92 -9.62
C GLU A 60 18.16 -6.87 -9.36
N SER A 61 18.19 -7.60 -8.24
CA SER A 61 17.10 -8.49 -7.83
C SER A 61 15.78 -7.73 -7.68
N TRP A 62 15.83 -6.54 -7.07
CA TRP A 62 14.65 -5.69 -6.94
C TRP A 62 14.12 -5.20 -8.28
N SER A 63 15.00 -4.79 -9.19
CA SER A 63 14.61 -4.33 -10.52
C SER A 63 13.85 -5.41 -11.29
N LYS A 64 14.28 -6.68 -11.19
CA LYS A 64 13.56 -7.84 -11.73
C LYS A 64 12.23 -8.05 -11.03
N TYR A 65 12.18 -7.89 -9.71
CA TYR A 65 10.96 -8.06 -8.93
C TYR A 65 9.88 -7.03 -9.30
N ILE A 66 10.23 -5.74 -9.37
CA ILE A 66 9.27 -4.66 -9.70
C ILE A 66 8.83 -4.67 -11.15
N ALA A 67 9.57 -5.31 -12.06
CA ALA A 67 9.13 -5.52 -13.43
C ALA A 67 7.85 -6.36 -13.50
N ALA A 68 7.70 -7.33 -12.59
CA ALA A 68 6.48 -8.11 -12.42
C ALA A 68 5.51 -7.54 -11.35
N ASN A 69 6.01 -6.65 -10.48
CA ASN A 69 5.30 -6.14 -9.31
C ASN A 69 5.39 -4.61 -9.23
N ALA A 70 4.89 -3.93 -10.28
CA ALA A 70 5.06 -2.48 -10.44
C ALA A 70 4.54 -1.65 -9.26
N GLN A 71 3.51 -2.15 -8.55
CA GLN A 71 2.97 -1.52 -7.34
C GLN A 71 3.98 -1.44 -6.19
N MET A 72 5.02 -2.29 -6.17
CA MET A 72 6.04 -2.30 -5.13
C MET A 72 7.12 -1.23 -5.35
N LYS A 73 7.21 -0.65 -6.56
CA LYS A 73 8.23 0.32 -6.94
C LYS A 73 8.44 1.48 -5.94
N PRO A 74 7.39 2.08 -5.34
CA PRO A 74 7.56 3.16 -4.37
C PRO A 74 8.29 2.76 -3.09
N PHE A 75 8.35 1.46 -2.76
CA PHE A 75 8.78 0.95 -1.46
C PHE A 75 10.23 0.46 -1.41
N HIS A 76 11.06 0.84 -2.40
CA HIS A 76 12.47 0.46 -2.46
C HIS A 76 13.23 0.82 -1.16
N ASN A 77 13.12 2.09 -0.73
CA ASN A 77 13.72 2.62 0.51
C ASN A 77 12.71 3.52 1.25
N LYS A 78 11.43 3.17 1.17
CA LYS A 78 10.36 3.93 1.82
C LYS A 78 9.32 2.93 2.31
N GLY A 79 9.06 2.95 3.61
CA GLY A 79 8.04 2.09 4.21
C GLY A 79 6.62 2.59 3.94
N TRP A 80 5.67 2.02 4.65
CA TRP A 80 4.27 2.35 4.46
C TRP A 80 3.50 2.37 5.78
N GLU A 81 3.41 3.54 6.40
CA GLU A 81 2.78 3.80 7.71
C GLU A 81 1.38 3.18 7.89
N TYR A 82 0.63 2.92 6.81
CA TYR A 82 -0.72 2.36 6.87
C TYR A 82 -0.76 0.83 7.03
N LEU A 83 0.38 0.13 6.99
CA LEU A 83 0.43 -1.32 7.02
C LEU A 83 -0.23 -1.87 8.30
N GLU A 84 0.25 -1.43 9.46
CA GLU A 84 -0.26 -1.86 10.78
C GLU A 84 -1.77 -1.57 10.93
N PHE A 85 -2.22 -0.38 10.53
CA PHE A 85 -3.64 -0.03 10.59
C PHE A 85 -4.52 -0.91 9.70
N LEU A 86 -3.98 -1.42 8.59
CA LEU A 86 -4.72 -2.26 7.66
C LEU A 86 -4.70 -3.74 8.05
N GLU A 87 -3.71 -4.19 8.84
CA GLU A 87 -3.72 -5.54 9.44
C GLU A 87 -4.91 -5.73 10.38
N ASP A 88 -5.29 -4.70 11.14
CA ASP A 88 -6.48 -4.72 12.01
C ASP A 88 -7.80 -4.79 11.21
N ILE A 89 -7.80 -4.30 9.96
CA ILE A 89 -9.02 -4.17 9.14
C ILE A 89 -9.18 -5.36 8.20
N PHE A 90 -8.08 -5.87 7.64
CA PHE A 90 -8.08 -7.06 6.79
C PHE A 90 -7.71 -8.25 7.65
N PRO A 91 -8.69 -9.07 8.11
CA PRO A 91 -8.34 -10.30 8.81
C PRO A 91 -7.40 -11.10 7.92
N GLN A 92 -6.20 -11.39 8.43
CA GLN A 92 -5.34 -12.38 7.81
C GLN A 92 -6.17 -13.66 7.70
N GLY A 93 -6.31 -14.18 6.48
CA GLY A 93 -7.23 -15.27 6.15
C GLY A 93 -7.00 -16.52 6.99
#